data_AF-A0A926H2T0-F1
#
_entry.id   AF-A0A926H2T0-F1
#
_cell.length_a   1.000
_cell.length_b   1.000
_cell.length_c   1.000
_cell.angle_alpha   90.00
_cell.angle_beta   90.00
_cell.angle_gamma   90.00
#
_symmetry.space_group_name_H-M   'P 1'
#
loop_
_entity.id
_entity.type
_entity.pdbx_description
1 polymer ?
#
loop_
_entity_poly.entity_id
_entity_poly.type
_entity_poly.pdbx_seq_one_letter_code
_entity_poly.pdbx_strand_id
1 'polypeptide(L)'
;MTIDVLHTLVQSLTKSEKRYCRLLAGRQTGDKPSAAPGFLRLLDCLLDHDTMGDDLTNALNRHFPGTTLEPARKYLYRIVMQSLRQFEGEKRVDTRIGQLLHDSQILYERGLVQF
;
A
#
# COMPACT_ATOMS: atom_id res chain seq x y z
N MET A 1 3.88 6.54 13.75
CA MET A 1 4.96 5.75 13.11
C MET A 1 5.97 6.73 12.54
N THR A 2 7.26 6.59 12.83
CA THR A 2 8.27 7.49 12.27
C THR A 2 8.57 7.12 10.81
N ILE A 3 9.28 8.01 10.10
CA ILE A 3 9.72 7.73 8.73
C ILE A 3 10.73 6.57 8.68
N ASP A 4 11.53 6.42 9.73
CA ASP A 4 12.54 5.36 9.87
C ASP A 4 11.89 3.98 9.88
N VAL A 5 10.87 3.80 10.71
CA VAL A 5 10.13 2.53 10.78
C VAL A 5 9.41 2.24 9.47
N LEU A 6 8.92 3.27 8.77
CA LEU A 6 8.27 3.09 7.48
C LEU A 6 9.26 2.66 6.40
N HIS A 7 10.49 3.17 6.41
CA HIS A 7 11.54 2.75 5.49
C HIS A 7 12.00 1.33 5.73
N THR A 8 12.27 0.96 6.98
CA THR A 8 12.62 -0.43 7.33
C THR A 8 11.52 -1.38 6.91
N LEU A 9 10.25 -0.99 7.08
CA LEU A 9 9.12 -1.75 6.57
C LEU A 9 9.17 -1.86 5.04
N VAL A 10 9.27 -0.74 4.31
CA VAL A 10 9.32 -0.74 2.83
C VAL A 10 10.48 -1.59 2.30
N GLN A 11 11.62 -1.59 2.98
CA GLN A 11 12.80 -2.36 2.60
C GLN A 11 12.70 -3.85 2.95
N SER A 12 11.93 -4.23 3.97
CA SER A 12 11.72 -5.64 4.30
C SER A 12 10.80 -6.38 3.32
N LEU A 13 10.06 -5.65 2.46
CA LEU A 13 9.21 -6.26 1.44
C LEU A 13 10.04 -7.01 0.38
N THR A 14 9.57 -8.20 0.03
CA THR A 14 10.06 -8.99 -1.10
C THR A 14 9.77 -8.29 -2.44
N LYS A 15 10.46 -8.70 -3.52
CA LYS A 15 10.22 -8.19 -4.89
C LYS A 15 8.75 -8.31 -5.30
N SER A 16 8.10 -9.42 -4.93
CA SER A 16 6.69 -9.67 -5.23
C SER A 16 5.75 -8.74 -4.46
N GLU A 17 6.02 -8.49 -3.18
CA GLU A 17 5.25 -7.56 -2.34
C GLU A 17 5.42 -6.12 -2.83
N LYS A 18 6.66 -5.69 -3.15
CA LYS A 18 6.93 -4.36 -3.74
C LYS A 18 6.13 -4.16 -5.03
N ARG A 19 6.07 -5.17 -5.90
CA ARG A 19 5.26 -5.12 -7.13
C ARG A 19 3.76 -5.04 -6.83
N TYR A 20 3.27 -5.85 -5.88
CA TYR A 20 1.86 -5.85 -5.50
C TYR A 20 1.43 -4.50 -4.91
N CYS A 21 2.25 -3.91 -4.03
CA CYS A 21 2.05 -2.56 -3.48
C CYS A 21 1.89 -1.50 -4.59
N ARG A 22 2.81 -1.48 -5.57
CA ARG A 22 2.76 -0.55 -6.70
C ARG A 22 1.50 -0.73 -7.55
N LEU A 23 1.11 -1.98 -7.81
CA LEU A 23 -0.10 -2.28 -8.57
C LEU A 23 -1.36 -1.82 -7.83
N LEU A 24 -1.45 -2.07 -6.52
CA LEU A 24 -2.56 -1.62 -5.68
C LEU A 24 -2.62 -0.09 -5.61
N ALA A 25 -1.48 0.58 -5.47
CA ALA A 25 -1.39 2.02 -5.45
C ALA A 25 -1.79 2.65 -6.80
N GLY A 26 -1.41 2.03 -7.92
CA GLY A 26 -1.85 2.42 -9.26
C GLY A 26 -3.36 2.31 -9.44
N ARG A 27 -3.99 1.24 -8.94
CA ARG A 27 -5.46 1.06 -8.98
C ARG A 27 -6.20 2.14 -8.19
N GLN A 28 -5.69 2.55 -7.04
CA GLN A 28 -6.32 3.59 -6.21
C GLN A 28 -6.16 5.01 -6.80
N THR A 29 -5.19 5.20 -7.69
CA THR A 29 -4.90 6.50 -8.33
C THR A 29 -5.74 6.75 -9.59
N GLY A 30 -6.44 5.71 -10.09
CA GLY A 30 -7.12 5.70 -11.39
C GLY A 30 -8.27 6.69 -11.61
N ASP A 31 -8.66 7.51 -10.63
CA ASP A 31 -9.84 8.40 -10.76
C ASP A 31 -9.71 9.78 -10.09
N LYS A 32 -8.55 10.13 -9.50
CA LYS A 32 -8.32 11.46 -8.89
C LYS A 32 -6.92 12.01 -9.19
N PRO A 33 -6.78 12.94 -10.15
CA PRO A 33 -5.48 13.50 -10.54
C PRO A 33 -4.86 14.49 -9.54
N SER A 34 -5.50 14.80 -8.39
CA SER A 34 -5.08 15.92 -7.52
C SER A 34 -4.60 15.55 -6.10
N ALA A 35 -4.73 14.31 -5.62
CA ALA A 35 -4.39 13.96 -4.22
C ALA A 35 -3.35 12.83 -4.06
N ALA A 36 -2.95 12.17 -5.15
CA ALA A 36 -2.14 10.96 -5.13
C ALA A 36 -0.61 11.09 -5.41
N PRO A 37 -0.02 12.19 -5.92
CA PRO A 37 1.39 12.14 -6.33
C PRO A 37 2.37 12.08 -5.15
N GLY A 38 1.98 12.54 -3.96
CA GLY A 38 2.89 12.65 -2.82
C GLY A 38 3.33 11.30 -2.24
N PHE A 39 2.40 10.38 -1.99
CA PHE A 39 2.76 9.11 -1.35
C PHE A 39 3.48 8.14 -2.29
N LEU A 40 3.19 8.18 -3.61
CA LEU A 40 3.91 7.40 -4.61
C LEU A 40 5.36 7.88 -4.72
N ARG A 41 5.57 9.20 -4.80
CA ARG A 41 6.92 9.79 -4.75
C ARG A 41 7.65 9.44 -3.46
N LEU A 42 6.92 9.38 -2.34
CA LEU A 42 7.50 8.95 -1.07
C LEU A 42 7.92 7.47 -1.11
N LEU A 43 7.06 6.60 -1.66
CA LEU A 43 7.37 5.19 -1.83
C LEU A 43 8.59 4.97 -2.72
N ASP A 44 8.66 5.64 -3.88
CA ASP A 44 9.80 5.52 -4.79
C ASP A 44 11.08 6.05 -4.13
N CYS A 45 11.02 7.19 -3.43
CA CYS A 45 12.16 7.72 -2.68
C CYS A 45 12.67 6.74 -1.61
N LEU A 46 11.76 6.09 -0.88
CA LEU A 46 12.11 5.08 0.13
C LEU A 46 12.64 3.77 -0.47
N LEU A 47 12.26 3.45 -1.71
CA LEU A 47 12.74 2.26 -2.43
C LEU A 47 14.11 2.49 -3.09
N ASP A 48 14.40 3.72 -3.52
CA ASP A 48 15.66 4.09 -4.18
C ASP A 48 16.84 4.22 -3.20
N HIS A 49 16.55 4.41 -1.91
CA HIS A 49 17.58 4.51 -0.86
C HIS A 49 17.51 3.27 0.03
N ASP A 50 18.57 2.46 0.04
CA ASP A 50 18.64 1.26 0.90
C ASP A 50 18.97 1.58 2.36
N THR A 51 19.63 2.72 2.62
CA THR A 51 20.04 3.13 3.97
C THR A 51 19.39 4.44 4.39
N MET A 52 18.99 4.50 5.66
CA MET A 52 18.66 5.74 6.35
C MET A 52 19.93 6.56 6.55
N GLY A 53 20.08 7.65 5.79
CA GLY A 53 21.22 8.55 5.86
C GLY A 53 20.86 9.95 5.36
N ASP A 54 21.86 10.83 5.32
CA ASP A 54 21.68 12.22 4.95
C ASP A 54 21.09 12.39 3.54
N ASP A 55 21.41 11.48 2.61
CA ASP A 55 20.91 11.50 1.24
C ASP A 55 19.38 11.33 1.17
N LEU A 56 18.82 10.40 1.96
CA LEU A 56 17.38 10.19 2.03
C LEU A 56 16.68 11.38 2.69
N THR A 57 17.24 11.91 3.77
CA THR A 57 16.71 13.10 4.45
C THR A 57 16.71 14.31 3.51
N ASN A 58 17.78 14.49 2.73
CA ASN A 58 17.89 15.55 1.72
C ASN A 58 16.89 15.35 0.58
N ALA A 59 16.72 14.12 0.09
CA ALA A 59 15.74 13.79 -0.94
C ALA A 59 14.30 14.04 -0.46
N LEU A 60 13.98 13.66 0.79
CA LEU A 60 12.69 13.93 1.42
C LEU A 60 12.44 15.43 1.54
N ASN A 61 13.40 16.21 2.03
CA ASN A 61 13.28 17.66 2.14
C ASN A 61 13.13 18.34 0.76
N ARG A 62 13.79 17.83 -0.27
CA ARG A 62 13.71 18.35 -1.65
C ARG A 62 12.37 18.01 -2.32
N HIS A 63 11.86 16.81 -2.10
CA HIS A 63 10.62 16.34 -2.74
C HIS A 63 9.36 16.74 -1.98
N PHE A 64 9.48 16.97 -0.67
CA PHE A 64 8.40 17.40 0.22
C PHE A 64 8.79 18.66 0.99
N PRO A 65 8.99 19.81 0.32
CA PRO A 65 9.21 21.06 1.02
C PRO A 65 7.94 21.43 1.81
N GLY A 66 8.03 21.44 3.15
CA GLY A 66 6.93 21.84 4.06
C GLY A 66 6.17 20.68 4.74
N THR A 67 4.94 20.95 5.17
CA THR A 67 4.10 20.06 6.02
C THR A 67 3.42 18.89 5.31
N THR A 68 3.72 18.65 4.03
CA THR A 68 3.04 17.64 3.20
C THR A 68 3.58 16.22 3.40
N LEU A 69 4.75 16.07 4.04
CA LEU A 69 5.36 14.77 4.33
C LEU A 69 4.51 13.93 5.30
N GLU A 70 3.97 14.55 6.35
CA GLU A 70 3.22 13.85 7.40
C GLU A 70 1.93 13.16 6.87
N PRO A 71 1.07 13.84 6.09
CA PRO A 71 -0.06 13.20 5.42
C PRO A 71 0.37 12.08 4.46
N ALA A 72 1.42 12.32 3.66
CA ALA A 72 1.93 11.33 2.70
C ALA A 72 2.45 10.08 3.41
N ARG A 73 3.18 10.24 4.52
CA ARG A 73 3.70 9.16 5.37
C ARG A 73 2.57 8.33 5.97
N LYS A 74 1.55 8.98 6.55
CA LYS A 74 0.39 8.27 7.12
C LYS A 74 -0.37 7.47 6.07
N TYR A 75 -0.59 8.07 4.90
CA TYR A 75 -1.28 7.41 3.80
C TYR A 75 -0.47 6.24 3.25
N LEU A 76 0.84 6.43 3.03
CA LEU A 76 1.74 5.39 2.54
C LEU A 76 1.73 4.17 3.47
N TYR A 77 1.87 4.39 4.78
CA TYR A 77 1.77 3.31 5.76
C TYR A 77 0.46 2.53 5.64
N ARG A 78 -0.67 3.23 5.50
CA ARG A 78 -1.98 2.59 5.35
C ARG A 78 -2.04 1.71 4.11
N ILE A 79 -1.50 2.20 2.99
CA ILE A 79 -1.45 1.46 1.71
C ILE A 79 -0.55 0.24 1.81
N VAL A 80 0.66 0.37 2.37
CA VAL A 80 1.59 -0.75 2.55
C VAL A 80 0.99 -1.83 3.46
N MET A 81 0.33 -1.45 4.54
CA MET A 81 -0.33 -2.44 5.41
C MET A 81 -1.53 -3.10 4.74
N GLN A 82 -2.29 -2.35 3.94
CA GLN A 82 -3.42 -2.90 3.18
C GLN A 82 -2.94 -3.88 2.11
N SER A 83 -1.89 -3.53 1.36
CA SER A 83 -1.34 -4.40 0.31
C SER A 83 -0.77 -5.69 0.89
N LEU A 84 -0.05 -5.63 2.01
CA LEU A 84 0.47 -6.82 2.68
C LEU A 84 -0.66 -7.76 3.13
N ARG A 85 -1.72 -7.22 3.74
CA ARG A 85 -2.88 -8.01 4.15
C ARG A 85 -3.58 -8.69 2.97
N GLN A 86 -3.75 -7.97 1.85
CA GLN A 86 -4.37 -8.54 0.66
C GLN A 86 -3.48 -9.59 0.00
N PHE A 87 -2.17 -9.32 -0.09
CA PHE A 87 -1.19 -10.26 -0.64
C PHE A 87 -1.10 -11.55 0.19
N GLU A 88 -1.16 -11.47 1.51
CA GLU A 88 -1.19 -12.65 2.37
C GLU A 88 -2.55 -13.38 2.33
N GLY A 89 -3.65 -12.63 2.31
CA GLY A 89 -5.00 -13.19 2.17
C GLY A 89 -5.19 -13.97 0.88
N GLU A 90 -4.62 -13.49 -0.24
CA GLU A 90 -4.62 -14.21 -1.52
C GLU A 90 -3.80 -15.51 -1.48
N LYS A 91 -2.75 -15.58 -0.65
CA LYS A 91 -1.92 -16.78 -0.49
C LYS A 91 -2.58 -17.86 0.36
N ARG A 92 -3.45 -17.50 1.30
CA ARG A 92 -4.09 -18.45 2.21
C ARG A 92 -5.38 -18.99 1.61
N VAL A 93 -5.35 -20.27 1.21
CA VAL A 93 -6.51 -20.97 0.63
C VAL A 93 -7.73 -20.89 1.54
N ASP A 94 -7.56 -21.02 2.86
CA ASP A 94 -8.66 -20.94 3.83
C ASP A 94 -9.36 -19.58 3.81
N THR A 95 -8.59 -18.49 3.72
CA THR A 95 -9.14 -17.13 3.61
C THR A 95 -9.93 -16.95 2.33
N ARG A 96 -9.43 -17.51 1.22
CA ARG A 96 -10.11 -17.46 -0.08
C ARG A 96 -11.41 -18.27 -0.08
N ILE A 97 -11.41 -19.46 0.52
CA ILE A 97 -12.64 -20.28 0.66
C ILE A 97 -13.68 -19.55 1.51
N GLY A 98 -13.26 -18.95 2.64
CA GLY A 98 -14.16 -18.18 3.50
C GLY A 98 -14.79 -16.98 2.77
N GLN A 99 -14.01 -16.26 1.95
CA GLN A 99 -14.51 -15.16 1.12
C GLN A 99 -15.54 -15.65 0.09
N LEU A 100 -15.25 -16.73 -0.63
CA LEU A 100 -16.16 -17.30 -1.63
C LEU A 100 -17.48 -17.78 -1.01
N LEU A 101 -17.42 -18.36 0.19
CA LEU A 101 -18.62 -18.79 0.92
C LEU A 101 -19.46 -17.57 1.35
N HIS A 102 -18.81 -16.54 1.88
CA HIS A 102 -19.48 -15.31 2.28
C HIS A 102 -20.11 -14.59 1.08
N ASP A 103 -19.41 -14.52 -0.05
CA ASP A 103 -19.92 -13.93 -1.29
C ASP A 103 -21.15 -14.73 -1.79
N SER A 104 -21.09 -16.05 -1.74
CA SER A 104 -22.23 -16.93 -2.09
C SER A 104 -23.43 -16.68 -1.19
N GLN A 105 -23.21 -16.48 0.11
CA GLN A 105 -24.27 -16.17 1.07
C GLN A 105 -24.90 -14.80 0.78
N ILE A 106 -24.09 -13.77 0.51
CA ILE A 106 -24.59 -12.44 0.13
C ILE A 106 -25.45 -12.54 -1.13
N LEU A 107 -25.00 -13.27 -2.16
CA LEU A 107 -25.75 -13.43 -3.40
C LEU A 107 -27.08 -14.14 -3.19
N TYR A 108 -27.09 -15.16 -2.33
CA TYR A 108 -28.32 -15.86 -1.93
C TYR A 108 -29.28 -14.93 -1.18
N GLU A 109 -28.81 -14.21 -0.17
CA GLU A 109 -29.62 -13.25 0.61
C GLU A 109 -30.18 -12.11 -0.25
N ARG A 110 -29.47 -11.75 -1.33
CA ARG A 110 -29.92 -10.75 -2.32
C ARG A 110 -30.83 -11.34 -3.40
N GLY A 111 -31.12 -12.64 -3.37
CA GLY A 111 -31.96 -13.33 -4.34
C GLY A 111 -31.35 -13.45 -5.74
N LEU A 112 -30.03 -13.25 -5.87
CA LEU A 112 -29.31 -13.31 -7.15
C LEU A 112 -28.90 -14.74 -7.51
N VAL A 113 -28.84 -15.65 -6.53
CA VAL A 113 -28.55 -17.07 -6.71
C VAL A 113 -29.54 -17.88 -5.89
N GLN A 114 -30.03 -18.99 -6.46
CA GLN A 114 -30.90 -19.96 -5.81
C GLN A 114 -30.18 -21.32 -5.82
N PHE A 115 -30.24 -22.03 -4.70
CA PHE A 115 -29.70 -23.39 -4.56
C PHE A 115 -30.78 -24.43 -4.83
#